data_AF-A0ABD3Y166-F1
#
_entry.id   AF-A0ABD3Y166-F1
#
_cell.length_a   1.000
_cell.length_b   1.000
_cell.length_c   1.000
_cell.angle_alpha   90.00
_cell.angle_beta   90.00
_cell.angle_gamma   90.00
#
_symmetry.space_group_name_H-M   'P 1'
#
loop_
_entity.id
_entity.type
_entity.pdbx_description
1 polymer ?
#
loop_
_entity_poly.entity_id
_entity_poly.type
_entity_poly.pdbx_seq_one_letter_code
_entity_poly.pdbx_strand_id
1 'polypeptide(L)'
;MADFSISKRIAILPCGGCRLNCSFDCVKCSLFNNWYHRKCQQISADERKIYNKIELGYVCVSCRTLDGIEFDYLMGMRRLKNAADTKVLAKLKTAVTRETLFKIEFKPVSDKDVVFPPVRVDVITKEVMNKYFDEVIGDPIITTGKGNCLFNAVSLILYGDESKSVQLRYHICLRMVRDSTSYMNHPHRKRIQCLSPSYEATCIDCATIGGFSSA
;
A
#
# COMPACT_ATOMS: atom_id res chain seq x y z
N MET A 1 -2.14 -37.97 -49.13
CA MET A 1 -1.78 -36.75 -48.39
C MET A 1 -2.75 -36.65 -47.22
N ALA A 2 -2.30 -36.98 -46.01
CA ALA A 2 -3.14 -36.94 -44.81
C ALA A 2 -3.09 -35.54 -44.20
N ASP A 3 -4.27 -34.94 -44.06
CA ASP A 3 -4.49 -33.60 -43.54
C ASP A 3 -4.31 -33.61 -42.01
N PHE A 4 -3.13 -33.19 -41.54
CA PHE A 4 -2.85 -33.01 -40.12
C PHE A 4 -3.42 -31.67 -39.64
N SER A 5 -4.74 -31.60 -39.48
CA SER A 5 -5.37 -30.50 -38.76
C SER A 5 -5.03 -30.62 -37.27
N ILE A 6 -3.94 -29.97 -36.85
CA ILE A 6 -3.60 -29.80 -35.43
C ILE A 6 -4.66 -28.85 -34.83
N SER A 7 -5.76 -29.43 -34.37
CA SER A 7 -6.71 -28.77 -33.47
C SER A 7 -5.94 -28.40 -32.21
N LYS A 8 -5.49 -27.13 -32.13
CA LYS A 8 -5.05 -26.52 -30.88
C LYS A 8 -6.23 -26.60 -29.93
N ARG A 9 -6.25 -27.65 -29.09
CA ARG A 9 -7.15 -27.73 -27.94
C ARG A 9 -6.86 -26.51 -27.08
N ILE A 10 -7.71 -25.49 -27.17
CA ILE A 10 -7.69 -24.36 -26.25
C ILE A 10 -8.01 -24.99 -24.90
N ALA A 11 -7.01 -25.06 -24.01
CA ALA A 11 -7.22 -25.53 -22.66
C ALA A 11 -8.24 -24.61 -21.99
N ILE A 12 -9.47 -25.10 -21.81
CA ILE A 12 -10.53 -24.35 -21.17
C ILE A 12 -10.31 -24.45 -19.67
N LEU A 13 -9.84 -23.36 -19.06
CA LEU A 13 -9.55 -23.31 -17.63
C LEU A 13 -10.78 -22.76 -16.88
N PRO A 14 -11.22 -23.39 -15.78
CA PRO A 14 -12.36 -22.88 -15.02
C PRO A 14 -11.98 -21.58 -14.30
N CYS A 15 -12.92 -20.63 -14.29
CA CYS A 15 -12.81 -19.39 -13.56
C CYS A 15 -12.81 -19.67 -12.05
N GLY A 16 -11.85 -19.09 -11.32
CA GLY A 16 -11.76 -19.22 -9.85
C GLY A 16 -12.93 -18.59 -9.10
N GLY A 17 -13.69 -17.68 -9.73
CA GLY A 17 -14.87 -17.04 -9.15
C GLY A 17 -16.17 -17.80 -9.42
N CYS A 18 -16.60 -17.89 -10.68
CA CYS A 18 -17.90 -18.48 -11.05
C CYS A 18 -17.85 -19.95 -11.47
N ARG A 19 -16.66 -20.57 -11.51
CA ARG A 19 -16.42 -21.96 -11.97
C ARG A 19 -16.77 -22.25 -13.43
N LEU A 20 -17.24 -21.25 -14.19
CA LEU A 20 -17.46 -21.36 -15.63
C LEU A 20 -16.15 -21.23 -16.41
N ASN A 21 -16.18 -21.73 -17.64
CA ASN A 21 -15.05 -21.77 -18.56
C ASN A 21 -14.50 -20.38 -18.91
N CYS A 22 -13.20 -20.14 -18.69
CA CYS A 22 -12.49 -18.98 -19.21
C CYS A 22 -12.18 -19.16 -20.70
N SER A 23 -12.53 -18.15 -21.49
CA SER A 23 -12.19 -18.06 -22.91
C SER A 23 -11.25 -16.87 -23.14
N PHE A 24 -11.78 -15.76 -23.64
CA PHE A 24 -10.98 -14.60 -24.06
C PHE A 24 -11.03 -13.44 -23.07
N ASP A 25 -12.07 -13.33 -22.21
CA ASP A 25 -12.22 -12.24 -21.23
C ASP A 25 -11.69 -12.52 -19.81
N CYS A 26 -10.46 -13.03 -19.68
CA CYS A 26 -9.91 -13.45 -18.38
C CYS A 26 -8.55 -12.82 -18.03
N VAL A 27 -8.26 -12.79 -16.74
CA VAL A 27 -6.97 -12.42 -16.13
C VAL A 27 -6.47 -13.58 -15.29
N LYS A 28 -5.14 -13.76 -15.25
CA LYS A 28 -4.50 -14.79 -14.41
C LYS A 28 -3.99 -14.15 -13.12
N CYS A 29 -4.35 -14.73 -11.98
CA CYS A 29 -3.80 -14.30 -10.70
C CYS A 29 -2.34 -14.77 -10.56
N SER A 30 -1.44 -13.86 -10.22
CA SER A 30 0.00 -14.15 -10.06
C SER A 30 0.33 -14.97 -8.81
N LEU A 31 -0.57 -15.04 -7.82
CA LEU A 31 -0.33 -15.78 -6.57
C LEU A 31 -0.85 -17.23 -6.64
N PHE A 32 -2.13 -17.43 -6.96
CA PHE A 32 -2.73 -18.77 -7.02
C PHE A 32 -2.73 -19.42 -8.41
N ASN A 33 -2.19 -18.75 -9.44
CA ASN A 33 -2.19 -19.22 -10.83
C ASN A 33 -3.57 -19.55 -11.44
N ASN A 34 -4.66 -19.21 -10.75
CA ASN A 34 -6.03 -19.36 -11.24
C ASN A 34 -6.40 -18.25 -12.24
N TRP A 35 -7.24 -18.62 -13.21
CA TRP A 35 -7.84 -17.68 -14.15
C TRP A 35 -9.17 -17.16 -13.62
N TYR A 36 -9.47 -15.91 -13.89
CA TYR A 36 -10.71 -15.27 -13.51
C TYR A 36 -11.28 -14.50 -14.68
N HIS A 37 -12.59 -14.61 -14.92
CA HIS A 37 -13.25 -13.67 -15.81
C HIS A 37 -13.08 -12.25 -15.27
N ARG A 38 -12.78 -11.32 -16.16
CA ARG A 38 -12.62 -9.91 -15.84
C ARG A 38 -13.83 -9.37 -15.05
N LYS A 39 -15.06 -9.74 -15.47
CA LYS A 39 -16.31 -9.38 -14.79
C LYS A 39 -16.42 -9.97 -13.38
N CYS A 40 -16.00 -11.22 -13.16
CA CYS A 40 -16.00 -11.84 -11.83
C CYS A 40 -15.05 -11.15 -10.84
N GLN A 41 -14.14 -10.31 -11.32
CA GLN A 41 -13.21 -9.55 -10.50
C GLN A 41 -13.44 -8.03 -10.58
N GLN A 42 -14.55 -7.61 -11.22
CA GLN A 42 -14.92 -6.21 -11.38
C GLN A 42 -13.84 -5.35 -12.06
N ILE A 43 -13.06 -5.94 -12.97
CA ILE A 43 -11.98 -5.27 -13.69
C ILE A 43 -12.55 -4.61 -14.95
N SER A 44 -12.13 -3.40 -15.30
CA SER A 44 -12.50 -2.75 -16.57
C SER A 44 -11.68 -3.30 -17.75
N ALA A 45 -12.15 -3.11 -18.99
CA ALA A 45 -11.41 -3.57 -20.16
C ALA A 45 -10.02 -2.90 -20.27
N ASP A 46 -9.91 -1.64 -19.84
CA ASP A 46 -8.65 -0.89 -19.84
C ASP A 46 -7.72 -1.31 -18.71
N GLU A 47 -8.24 -1.54 -17.50
CA GLU A 47 -7.45 -2.12 -16.40
C GLU A 47 -6.85 -3.47 -16.79
N ARG A 48 -7.61 -4.31 -17.49
CA ARG A 48 -7.10 -5.59 -18.01
C ARG A 48 -5.91 -5.37 -18.97
N LYS A 49 -5.99 -4.41 -19.89
CA LYS A 49 -4.86 -4.10 -20.79
C LYS A 49 -3.62 -3.68 -19.98
N ILE A 50 -3.82 -2.96 -18.88
CA ILE A 50 -2.74 -2.58 -17.97
C ILE A 50 -2.17 -3.82 -17.26
N TYR A 51 -3.01 -4.68 -16.66
CA TYR A 51 -2.56 -5.91 -16.00
C TYR A 51 -1.78 -6.86 -16.92
N ASN A 52 -2.12 -6.90 -18.21
CA ASN A 52 -1.38 -7.70 -19.20
C ASN A 52 0.01 -7.12 -19.56
N LYS A 53 0.27 -5.84 -19.25
CA LYS A 53 1.53 -5.15 -19.51
C LYS A 53 2.41 -5.02 -18.27
N ILE A 54 1.82 -5.05 -17.07
CA ILE A 54 2.56 -4.94 -15.81
C ILE A 54 3.25 -6.28 -15.50
N GLU A 55 4.57 -6.23 -15.31
CA GLU A 55 5.42 -7.41 -15.02
C GLU A 55 4.94 -8.21 -13.79
N LEU A 56 4.44 -7.53 -12.76
CA LEU A 56 3.99 -8.15 -11.51
C LEU A 56 2.64 -8.88 -11.60
N GLY A 57 1.96 -8.78 -12.75
CA GLY A 57 0.68 -9.43 -13.01
C GLY A 57 -0.48 -8.95 -12.12
N TYR A 58 -1.62 -9.64 -12.24
CA TYR A 58 -2.85 -9.35 -11.52
C TYR A 58 -2.93 -10.12 -10.19
N VAL A 59 -3.51 -9.54 -9.14
CA VAL A 59 -3.79 -10.20 -7.86
C VAL A 59 -5.32 -10.26 -7.65
N CYS A 60 -5.87 -11.46 -7.48
CA CYS A 60 -7.32 -11.64 -7.36
C CYS A 60 -7.89 -11.02 -6.09
N VAL A 61 -9.21 -10.79 -6.06
CA VAL A 61 -9.91 -10.25 -4.90
C VAL A 61 -9.61 -11.07 -3.66
N SER A 62 -9.76 -12.40 -3.71
CA SER A 62 -9.48 -13.30 -2.58
C SER A 62 -8.02 -13.28 -2.12
N CYS A 63 -7.08 -12.87 -2.96
CA CYS A 63 -5.67 -12.74 -2.59
C CYS A 63 -5.32 -11.40 -1.95
N ARG A 64 -6.19 -10.41 -2.08
CA ARG A 64 -5.93 -9.05 -1.59
C ARG A 64 -6.88 -8.64 -0.48
N THR A 65 -7.78 -9.53 -0.06
CA THR A 65 -8.75 -9.27 1.00
C THR A 65 -8.66 -10.31 2.13
N LEU A 66 -8.97 -9.86 3.34
CA LEU A 66 -9.26 -10.71 4.49
C LEU A 66 -10.68 -11.26 4.33
N ASP A 67 -10.78 -12.59 4.26
CA ASP A 67 -12.05 -13.33 4.14
C ASP A 67 -12.96 -12.89 2.98
N GLY A 68 -12.39 -12.27 1.94
CA GLY A 68 -13.17 -11.76 0.81
C GLY A 68 -13.79 -10.37 1.03
N ILE A 69 -13.68 -9.78 2.22
CA ILE A 69 -14.46 -8.60 2.63
C ILE A 69 -13.60 -7.33 2.62
N GLU A 70 -12.58 -7.27 3.46
CA GLU A 70 -11.77 -6.07 3.67
C GLU A 70 -10.42 -6.20 2.96
N PHE A 71 -9.86 -5.11 2.45
CA PHE A 71 -8.51 -5.16 1.88
C PHE A 71 -7.46 -5.52 2.94
N ASP A 72 -6.62 -6.50 2.63
CA ASP A 72 -5.51 -6.90 3.50
C ASP A 72 -4.33 -5.94 3.30
N TYR A 73 -4.28 -4.89 4.12
CA TYR A 73 -3.20 -3.90 4.11
C TYR A 73 -1.84 -4.50 4.48
N LEU A 74 -1.78 -5.55 5.30
CA LEU A 74 -0.53 -6.22 5.63
C LEU A 74 0.02 -6.94 4.40
N MET A 75 -0.82 -7.68 3.67
CA MET A 75 -0.43 -8.30 2.40
C MET A 75 -0.09 -7.24 1.34
N GLY A 76 -0.82 -6.13 1.27
CA GLY A 76 -0.50 -4.98 0.42
C GLY A 76 0.89 -4.45 0.69
N MET A 77 1.22 -4.18 1.95
CA MET A 77 2.55 -3.74 2.37
C MET A 77 3.63 -4.78 2.07
N ARG A 78 3.38 -6.09 2.26
CA ARG A 78 4.35 -7.13 1.88
C ARG A 78 4.64 -7.11 0.38
N ARG A 79 3.64 -6.90 -0.47
CA ARG A 79 3.83 -6.80 -1.91
C ARG A 79 4.65 -5.57 -2.31
N LEU A 80 4.43 -4.43 -1.66
CA LEU A 80 5.25 -3.22 -1.85
C LEU A 80 6.69 -3.45 -1.37
N LYS A 81 6.87 -4.05 -0.19
CA LYS A 81 8.17 -4.42 0.36
C LYS A 81 8.95 -5.32 -0.59
N ASN A 82 8.34 -6.38 -1.13
CA ASN A 82 9.03 -7.29 -2.05
C ASN A 82 9.57 -6.56 -3.30
N ALA A 83 8.86 -5.53 -3.78
CA ALA A 83 9.34 -4.69 -4.88
C ALA A 83 10.42 -3.69 -4.43
N ALA A 84 10.34 -3.20 -3.18
CA ALA A 84 11.31 -2.29 -2.59
C ALA A 84 12.63 -2.98 -2.21
N ASP A 85 12.59 -4.27 -1.85
CA ASP A 85 13.77 -5.08 -1.47
C ASP A 85 14.81 -5.18 -2.60
N THR A 86 14.39 -4.99 -3.86
CA THR A 86 15.33 -4.91 -4.99
C THR A 86 16.15 -3.62 -4.99
N LYS A 87 15.82 -2.65 -4.13
CA LYS A 87 16.41 -1.31 -4.03
C LYS A 87 16.34 -0.52 -5.35
N VAL A 88 15.37 -0.83 -6.21
CA VAL A 88 15.15 -0.18 -7.50
C VAL A 88 13.79 0.48 -7.51
N LEU A 89 13.75 1.82 -7.50
CA LEU A 89 12.50 2.59 -7.46
C LEU A 89 11.55 2.26 -8.62
N ALA A 90 12.08 1.91 -9.80
CA ALA A 90 11.25 1.49 -10.93
C ALA A 90 10.39 0.25 -10.64
N LYS A 91 10.92 -0.74 -9.90
CA LYS A 91 10.16 -1.94 -9.50
C LYS A 91 9.06 -1.58 -8.50
N LEU A 92 9.37 -0.70 -7.54
CA LEU A 92 8.37 -0.17 -6.61
C LEU A 92 7.27 0.61 -7.34
N LYS A 93 7.62 1.46 -8.33
CA LYS A 93 6.64 2.17 -9.17
C LYS A 93 5.69 1.20 -9.88
N THR A 94 6.20 0.12 -10.45
CA THR A 94 5.38 -0.94 -11.06
C THR A 94 4.41 -1.58 -10.05
N ALA A 95 4.88 -1.85 -8.83
CA ALA A 95 4.03 -2.37 -7.75
C ALA A 95 2.93 -1.37 -7.36
N VAL A 96 3.30 -0.10 -7.15
CA VAL A 96 2.36 0.98 -6.80
C VAL A 96 1.32 1.19 -7.90
N THR A 97 1.70 1.11 -9.18
CA THR A 97 0.74 1.15 -10.29
C THR A 97 -0.27 0.01 -10.17
N ARG A 98 0.18 -1.23 -9.95
CA ARG A 98 -0.73 -2.37 -9.76
C ARG A 98 -1.66 -2.17 -8.57
N GLU A 99 -1.12 -1.80 -7.40
CA GLU A 99 -1.90 -1.60 -6.17
C GLU A 99 -2.96 -0.48 -6.34
N THR A 100 -2.65 0.58 -7.09
CA THR A 100 -3.58 1.69 -7.34
C THR A 100 -4.80 1.25 -8.17
N LEU A 101 -4.65 0.25 -9.05
CA LEU A 101 -5.76 -0.31 -9.83
C LEU A 101 -6.77 -1.07 -8.97
N PHE A 102 -6.46 -1.36 -7.70
CA PHE A 102 -7.40 -2.00 -6.79
C PHE A 102 -8.50 -1.04 -6.30
N LYS A 103 -8.37 0.27 -6.59
CA LYS A 103 -9.34 1.32 -6.25
C LYS A 103 -9.77 1.28 -4.78
N ILE A 104 -8.79 1.06 -3.91
CA ILE A 104 -9.01 1.04 -2.46
C ILE A 104 -9.29 2.48 -2.03
N GLU A 105 -10.55 2.76 -1.70
CA GLU A 105 -10.94 4.07 -1.18
C GLU A 105 -10.35 4.27 0.21
N PHE A 106 -9.70 5.42 0.40
CA PHE A 106 -9.36 5.91 1.73
C PHE A 106 -10.54 6.77 2.22
N LYS A 107 -11.22 6.30 3.27
CA LYS A 107 -12.28 7.07 3.91
C LYS A 107 -11.69 7.80 5.11
N PRO A 108 -11.54 9.14 5.05
CA PRO A 108 -11.11 9.90 6.21
C PRO A 108 -12.14 9.77 7.33
N VAL A 109 -11.69 9.72 8.58
CA VAL A 109 -12.57 9.78 9.75
C VAL A 109 -13.00 11.21 9.96
N SER A 110 -14.26 11.40 10.39
CA SER A 110 -14.75 12.72 10.78
C SER A 110 -14.12 13.10 12.12
N ASP A 111 -13.65 14.34 12.25
CA ASP A 111 -13.06 14.87 13.49
C ASP A 111 -13.97 14.70 14.72
N LYS A 112 -15.29 14.58 14.51
CA LYS A 112 -16.29 14.43 15.59
C LYS A 112 -16.36 13.02 16.20
N ASP A 113 -15.74 12.03 15.55
CA ASP A 113 -15.87 10.62 15.92
C ASP A 113 -14.61 10.08 16.63
N VAL A 114 -13.58 10.91 16.81
CA VAL A 114 -12.31 10.48 17.39
C VAL A 114 -12.40 10.49 18.92
N VAL A 115 -12.48 9.29 19.50
CA VAL A 115 -12.40 9.10 20.96
C VAL A 115 -11.00 8.63 21.31
N PHE A 116 -10.28 9.43 22.07
CA PHE A 116 -8.96 9.05 22.59
C PHE A 116 -9.14 8.18 23.84
N PRO A 117 -8.73 6.90 23.81
CA PRO A 117 -8.63 6.10 25.01
C PRO A 117 -7.52 6.67 25.92
N PRO A 118 -7.42 6.22 27.19
CA PRO A 118 -6.32 6.60 28.05
C PRO A 118 -4.96 6.32 27.38
N VAL A 119 -4.24 7.39 27.08
CA VAL A 119 -2.91 7.34 26.46
C VAL A 119 -1.81 7.44 27.50
N ARG A 120 -0.64 6.88 27.19
CA ARG A 120 0.54 6.97 28.06
C ARG A 120 1.36 8.20 27.70
N VAL A 121 1.58 9.07 28.68
CA VAL A 121 2.43 10.25 28.52
C VAL A 121 3.91 9.87 28.54
N ASP A 122 4.69 10.45 27.64
CA ASP A 122 6.15 10.37 27.65
C ASP A 122 6.71 11.39 28.65
N VAL A 123 6.95 10.92 29.88
CA VAL A 123 7.42 11.77 30.98
C VAL A 123 8.76 12.43 30.69
N ILE A 124 9.67 11.75 29.99
CA ILE A 124 11.00 12.28 29.68
C ILE A 124 10.89 13.40 28.65
N THR A 125 10.14 13.16 27.58
CA THR A 125 9.89 14.20 26.57
C THR A 125 9.16 15.39 27.20
N LYS A 126 8.21 15.14 28.10
CA LYS A 126 7.47 16.19 28.82
C LYS A 126 8.40 17.05 29.69
N GLU A 127 9.30 16.44 30.45
CA GLU A 127 10.30 17.15 31.25
C GLU A 127 11.24 17.99 30.38
N VAL A 128 11.71 17.45 29.25
CA VAL A 128 12.54 18.20 28.29
C VAL A 128 11.74 19.39 27.73
N MET A 129 10.49 19.17 27.33
CA MET A 129 9.67 20.24 26.77
C MET A 129 9.45 21.36 27.79
N ASN A 130 9.09 21.02 29.03
CA ASN A 130 8.89 21.99 30.12
C ASN A 130 10.17 22.76 30.49
N LYS A 131 11.34 22.19 30.22
CA LYS A 131 12.63 22.84 30.50
C LYS A 131 13.05 23.85 29.44
N TYR A 132 12.72 23.60 28.18
CA TYR A 132 13.26 24.34 27.03
C TYR A 132 12.24 25.20 26.29
N PHE A 133 10.94 25.03 26.54
CA PHE A 133 9.88 25.82 25.93
C PHE A 133 9.03 26.49 27.00
N ASP A 134 8.83 27.80 26.87
CA ASP A 134 8.04 28.61 27.81
C ASP A 134 6.55 28.24 27.78
N GLU A 135 6.07 27.74 26.64
CA GLU A 135 4.70 27.26 26.44
C GLU A 135 4.72 25.89 25.76
N VAL A 136 4.16 24.88 26.45
CA VAL A 136 3.97 23.52 25.93
C VAL A 136 2.47 23.28 25.79
N ILE A 137 2.01 23.08 24.54
CA ILE A 137 0.61 22.75 24.26
C ILE A 137 0.46 21.23 24.23
N GLY A 138 -0.24 20.70 25.25
CA GLY A 138 -0.57 19.27 25.35
C GLY A 138 0.56 18.41 25.92
N ASP A 139 0.24 17.13 26.15
CA ASP A 139 1.20 16.15 26.67
C ASP A 139 1.79 15.30 25.53
N PRO A 140 3.11 15.05 25.52
CA PRO A 140 3.71 14.14 24.55
C PRO A 140 3.24 12.71 24.84
N ILE A 141 2.76 12.02 23.81
CA ILE A 141 2.19 10.68 23.93
C ILE A 141 3.17 9.63 23.42
N ILE A 142 3.32 8.53 24.16
CA ILE A 142 4.10 7.36 23.74
C ILE A 142 3.34 6.62 22.65
N THR A 143 4.03 6.30 21.56
CA THR A 143 3.53 5.41 20.50
C THR A 143 4.29 4.09 20.50
N THR A 144 3.67 3.01 20.01
CA THR A 144 4.33 1.71 19.92
C THR A 144 5.18 1.57 18.64
N GLY A 145 5.88 0.45 18.51
CA GLY A 145 6.40 -0.03 17.22
C GLY A 145 7.77 0.52 16.81
N LYS A 146 8.77 -0.37 16.70
CA LYS A 146 10.06 -0.06 16.06
C LYS A 146 9.87 0.07 14.56
N GLY A 147 10.21 1.23 13.99
CA GLY A 147 10.11 1.50 12.54
C GLY A 147 8.72 1.84 12.00
N ASN A 148 7.67 1.83 12.83
CA ASN A 148 6.33 2.29 12.45
C ASN A 148 5.81 3.45 13.29
N CYS A 149 6.63 3.98 14.20
CA CYS A 149 6.26 5.01 15.17
C CYS A 149 5.61 6.23 14.53
N LEU A 150 6.09 6.72 13.38
CA LEU A 150 5.46 7.83 12.67
C LEU A 150 4.01 7.51 12.28
N PHE A 151 3.76 6.35 11.67
CA PHE A 151 2.41 5.96 11.25
C PHE A 151 1.51 5.60 12.43
N ASN A 152 2.09 5.09 13.53
CA ASN A 152 1.39 4.88 14.78
C ASN A 152 0.98 6.22 15.40
N ALA A 153 1.87 7.21 15.42
CA ALA A 153 1.55 8.57 15.87
C ALA A 153 0.46 9.23 15.03
N VAL A 154 0.57 9.14 13.70
CA VAL A 154 -0.46 9.67 12.79
C VAL A 154 -1.79 8.92 12.96
N SER A 155 -1.76 7.60 13.14
CA SER A 155 -2.96 6.82 13.44
C SER A 155 -3.60 7.30 14.73
N LEU A 156 -2.81 7.47 15.79
CA LEU A 156 -3.30 7.92 17.09
C LEU A 156 -3.97 9.29 16.97
N ILE A 157 -3.33 10.25 16.30
CA ILE A 157 -3.85 11.61 16.11
C ILE A 157 -5.18 11.59 15.32
N LEU A 158 -5.28 10.76 14.28
CA LEU A 158 -6.43 10.77 13.36
C LEU A 158 -7.58 9.84 13.79
N TYR A 159 -7.30 8.81 14.57
CA TYR A 159 -8.26 7.72 14.87
C TYR A 159 -8.41 7.46 16.37
N GLY A 160 -7.60 8.08 17.23
CA GLY A 160 -7.59 7.83 18.67
C GLY A 160 -6.82 6.56 19.05
N ASP A 161 -6.43 5.73 18.10
CA ASP A 161 -5.63 4.52 18.34
C ASP A 161 -4.62 4.24 17.21
N GLU A 162 -3.78 3.21 17.39
CA GLU A 162 -2.74 2.84 16.42
C GLU A 162 -3.21 1.81 15.35
N SER A 163 -4.50 1.45 15.33
CA SER A 163 -5.04 0.34 14.52
C SER A 163 -4.94 0.58 13.01
N LYS A 164 -4.88 1.85 12.59
CA LYS A 164 -4.84 2.25 11.18
C LYS A 164 -3.43 2.55 10.66
N SER A 165 -2.40 2.36 11.48
CA SER A 165 -1.01 2.67 11.12
C SER A 165 -0.52 1.95 9.84
N VAL A 166 -0.84 0.66 9.67
CA VAL A 166 -0.47 -0.11 8.47
C VAL A 166 -1.20 0.41 7.23
N GLN A 167 -2.50 0.70 7.37
CA GLN A 167 -3.32 1.27 6.31
C GLN A 167 -2.77 2.64 5.89
N LEU A 168 -2.46 3.51 6.85
CA LEU A 168 -1.87 4.82 6.60
C LEU A 168 -0.53 4.70 5.87
N ARG A 169 0.37 3.83 6.34
CA ARG A 169 1.66 3.58 5.68
C ARG A 169 1.48 3.12 4.24
N TYR A 170 0.55 2.19 4.01
CA TYR A 170 0.22 1.71 2.67
C TYR A 170 -0.23 2.85 1.75
N HIS A 171 -1.23 3.64 2.16
CA HIS A 171 -1.73 4.74 1.34
C HIS A 171 -0.69 5.84 1.12
N ILE A 172 0.11 6.17 2.14
CA ILE A 172 1.19 7.15 2.02
C ILE A 172 2.25 6.64 1.05
N CYS A 173 2.66 5.37 1.13
CA CYS A 173 3.60 4.79 0.17
C CYS A 173 3.10 4.88 -1.27
N LEU A 174 1.82 4.54 -1.51
CA LEU A 174 1.23 4.66 -2.84
C LEU A 174 1.27 6.11 -3.33
N ARG A 175 0.86 7.06 -2.48
CA ARG A 175 0.78 8.49 -2.82
C ARG A 175 2.16 9.08 -3.08
N MET A 176 3.13 8.79 -2.22
CA MET A 176 4.51 9.26 -2.37
C MET A 176 5.04 8.87 -3.74
N VAL A 177 4.98 7.59 -4.10
CA VAL A 177 5.54 7.07 -5.36
C VAL A 177 4.75 7.56 -6.58
N ARG A 178 3.43 7.65 -6.49
CA ARG A 178 2.56 8.09 -7.59
C ARG A 178 2.75 9.59 -7.89
N ASP A 179 2.84 10.41 -6.84
CA ASP A 179 2.83 11.86 -6.95
C ASP A 179 4.26 12.43 -6.87
N SER A 180 5.26 11.67 -7.34
CA SER A 180 6.69 11.96 -7.12
C SER A 180 7.11 13.37 -7.55
N THR A 181 6.56 13.85 -8.66
CA THR A 181 6.84 15.20 -9.18
C THR A 181 6.44 16.29 -8.18
N SER A 182 5.32 16.12 -7.48
CA SER A 182 4.85 17.09 -6.47
C SER A 182 5.83 17.18 -5.30
N TYR A 183 6.25 16.04 -4.75
CA TYR A 183 7.22 15.99 -3.65
C TYR A 183 8.61 16.52 -4.07
N MET A 184 9.07 16.16 -5.26
CA MET A 184 10.40 16.57 -5.76
C MET A 184 10.51 18.07 -6.06
N ASN A 185 9.38 18.72 -6.34
CA ASN A 185 9.28 20.15 -6.62
C ASN A 185 8.82 20.97 -5.41
N HIS A 186 8.71 20.36 -4.22
CA HIS A 186 8.25 21.06 -3.03
C HIS A 186 9.20 22.22 -2.65
N PRO A 187 8.71 23.45 -2.38
CA PRO A 187 9.56 24.62 -2.13
C PRO A 187 10.57 24.43 -1.00
N HIS A 188 10.21 23.63 0.01
CA HIS A 188 11.06 23.39 1.17
C HIS A 188 11.97 22.16 1.05
N ARG A 189 11.98 21.45 -0.08
CA ARG A 189 12.79 20.23 -0.26
C ARG A 189 14.27 20.45 0.09
N LYS A 190 14.86 21.58 -0.35
CA LYS A 190 16.27 21.91 -0.06
C LYS A 190 16.57 22.03 1.45
N ARG A 191 15.59 22.44 2.26
CA ARG A 191 15.76 22.59 3.71
C ARG A 191 15.77 21.24 4.43
N ILE A 192 15.05 20.26 3.89
CA ILE A 192 14.87 18.94 4.49
C ILE A 192 15.94 17.97 3.98
N GLN A 193 16.48 18.19 2.78
CA GLN A 193 17.45 17.30 2.14
C GLN A 193 18.74 17.05 2.97
N CYS A 194 19.11 17.96 3.88
CA CYS A 194 20.25 17.75 4.77
C CYS A 194 19.93 16.90 6.01
N LEU A 195 18.64 16.67 6.29
CA LEU A 195 18.13 16.01 7.50
C LEU A 195 17.38 14.71 7.18
N SER A 196 17.05 14.47 5.90
CA SER A 196 16.38 13.26 5.43
C SER A 196 17.23 12.51 4.40
N PRO A 197 17.00 11.20 4.19
CA PRO A 197 17.50 10.50 3.02
C PRO A 197 17.03 11.11 1.71
N SER A 198 17.54 10.59 0.59
CA SER A 198 17.02 10.93 -0.72
C SER A 198 15.55 10.50 -0.85
N TYR A 199 14.77 11.23 -1.66
CA TYR A 199 13.37 10.90 -1.90
C TYR A 199 13.16 9.44 -2.36
N GLU A 200 14.08 8.90 -3.16
CA GLU A 200 14.02 7.50 -3.60
C GLU A 200 14.23 6.53 -2.43
N ALA A 201 15.20 6.81 -1.55
CA ALA A 201 15.43 6.03 -0.34
C ALA A 201 14.22 6.10 0.59
N THR A 202 13.63 7.29 0.77
CA THR A 202 12.41 7.47 1.55
C THR A 202 11.24 6.65 0.99
N CYS A 203 11.06 6.60 -0.33
CA CYS A 203 10.02 5.77 -0.95
C CYS A 203 10.22 4.27 -0.66
N ILE A 204 11.47 3.80 -0.73
CA ILE A 204 11.85 2.41 -0.45
C ILE A 204 11.64 2.08 1.04
N ASP A 205 12.04 2.98 1.94
CA ASP A 205 11.87 2.84 3.38
C ASP A 205 10.37 2.82 3.77
N CYS A 206 9.57 3.70 3.16
CA CYS A 206 8.12 3.73 3.36
C CYS A 206 7.45 2.41 2.98
N ALA A 207 7.91 1.76 1.90
CA ALA A 207 7.42 0.45 1.47
C ALA A 207 7.86 -0.73 2.37
N THR A 208 8.83 -0.53 3.27
CA THR A 208 9.44 -1.60 4.06
C THR A 208 8.89 -1.63 5.49
N ILE A 209 8.03 -2.60 5.83
CA ILE A 209 7.53 -2.76 7.22
C ILE A 209 8.70 -2.91 8.20
N GLY A 210 8.68 -2.11 9.28
CA GLY A 210 9.70 -2.14 10.33
C GLY A 210 10.99 -1.38 10.00
N GLY A 211 11.16 -0.89 8.77
CA GLY A 211 12.20 0.09 8.45
C GLY A 211 11.84 1.45 9.03
N PHE A 212 12.84 2.26 9.42
CA PHE A 212 12.60 3.61 9.92
C PHE A 212 11.76 4.40 8.92
N SER A 213 10.74 5.10 9.42
CA SER A 213 10.00 6.06 8.60
C SER A 213 10.85 7.33 8.52
N SER A 214 11.84 7.30 7.63
CA SER A 214 12.83 8.37 7.41
C SER A 214 12.29 9.51 6.53
N ALA A 215 10.96 9.58 6.38
CA ALA A 215 10.25 10.53 5.53
C ALA A 215 10.10 11.90 6.19
#